data_AF-A0A919HTT9-F1
#
_entry.id   AF-A0A919HTT9-F1
#
_cell.length_a   1.000
_cell.length_b   1.000
_cell.length_c   1.000
_cell.angle_alpha   90.00
_cell.angle_beta   90.00
_cell.angle_gamma   90.00
#
_symmetry.space_group_name_H-M   'P 1'
#
loop_
_entity.id
_entity.type
_entity.pdbx_description
1 polymer ?
#
loop_
_entity_poly.entity_id
_entity_poly.type
_entity_poly.pdbx_seq_one_letter_code
_entity_poly.pdbx_strand_id
1 'polypeptide(L)' 'MNIIARTMITGSSNFIGIVTAGFDNPFRSKLLAPLVHQLALNGFMPLLMNADDPQQLAPRLNNC' A
#
# COMPACT_ATOMS: atom_id res chain seq x y z
N MET A 1 4.00 22.30 6.23
CA MET A 1 4.99 21.50 5.48
C MET A 1 4.53 20.05 5.47
N ASN A 2 4.30 19.47 4.28
CA ASN A 2 3.81 18.09 4.15
C ASN A 2 5.02 17.12 4.06
N ILE A 3 5.19 16.26 5.06
CA ILE A 3 6.30 15.30 5.16
C ILE A 3 6.27 14.28 4.02
N ILE A 4 5.08 13.89 3.55
CA ILE A 4 4.87 12.92 2.45
C ILE A 4 5.42 13.46 1.14
N ALA A 5 5.18 14.75 0.87
CA ALA A 5 5.67 15.43 -0.33
C ALA A 5 7.21 15.56 -0.32
N ARG A 6 7.81 15.79 0.85
CA ARG A 6 9.27 15.89 1.00
C ARG A 6 9.97 14.57 0.72
N THR A 7 9.44 13.45 1.23
CA THR A 7 9.99 12.11 0.96
C THR A 7 9.86 11.71 -0.51
N MET A 8 8.75 12.05 -1.16
CA MET A 8 8.52 11.81 -2.58
C MET A 8 9.51 12.58 -3.48
N ILE A 9 9.81 13.84 -3.14
CA ILE A 9 10.79 14.68 -3.85
C ILE A 9 12.22 14.13 -3.71
N THR A 10 12.55 13.47 -2.60
CA THR A 10 13.88 12.84 -2.39
C THR A 10 14.02 11.45 -3.03
N GLY A 11 12.99 10.93 -3.70
CA GLY A 11 13.02 9.63 -4.38
C GLY A 11 12.97 8.40 -3.45
N SER A 12 12.91 8.60 -2.13
CA SER A 12 12.77 7.53 -1.13
C SER A 12 11.46 7.71 -0.38
N SER A 13 10.51 6.83 -0.64
CA SER A 13 9.18 6.83 -0.04
C SER A 13 9.10 5.69 0.98
N ASN A 14 8.63 5.98 2.19
CA ASN A 14 8.36 4.93 3.18
C ASN A 14 7.03 4.20 2.91
N PHE A 15 6.36 4.49 1.78
CA PHE A 15 5.14 3.79 1.37
C PHE A 15 5.48 2.48 0.66
N ILE A 16 4.86 1.38 1.11
CA ILE A 16 5.03 0.05 0.52
C ILE A 16 3.68 -0.41 -0.01
N GLY A 17 3.54 -0.50 -1.33
CA GLY A 17 2.33 -1.01 -1.98
C GLY A 17 2.27 -2.54 -1.92
N ILE A 18 1.23 -3.09 -1.31
CA ILE A 18 0.95 -4.53 -1.24
C ILE A 18 -0.28 -4.80 -2.10
N VAL A 19 -0.06 -5.40 -3.27
CA VAL A 19 -1.12 -5.76 -4.22
C VAL A 19 -1.41 -7.25 -4.11
N THR A 20 -2.65 -7.61 -3.82
CA THR A 20 -3.03 -9.00 -3.55
C THR A 20 -4.46 -9.24 -4.03
N ALA A 21 -4.70 -10.34 -4.73
CA ALA A 21 -6.06 -10.78 -5.07
C ALA A 21 -6.82 -11.25 -3.81
N GLY A 22 -8.15 -11.22 -3.82
CA GLY A 22 -9.03 -11.95 -2.90
C GLY A 22 -8.82 -11.63 -1.43
N PHE A 23 -8.86 -10.34 -1.07
CA PHE A 23 -8.67 -9.89 0.32
C PHE A 23 -9.84 -10.26 1.26
N ASP A 24 -11.00 -10.55 0.68
CA ASP A 24 -12.18 -11.12 1.33
C ASP A 24 -11.95 -12.55 1.87
N ASN A 25 -10.88 -13.23 1.43
CA ASN A 25 -10.53 -14.54 1.95
C ASN A 25 -9.89 -14.45 3.37
N PRO A 26 -10.48 -15.11 4.39
CA PRO A 26 -10.01 -15.03 5.78
C PRO A 26 -8.64 -15.70 6.01
N PHE A 27 -8.19 -16.59 5.13
CA PHE A 27 -6.84 -17.15 5.18
C PHE A 27 -5.80 -16.14 4.70
N ARG A 28 -6.09 -15.43 3.61
CA ARG A 28 -5.16 -14.45 3.01
C ARG A 28 -4.98 -13.23 3.89
N SER A 29 -6.05 -12.72 4.49
CA SER A 29 -5.97 -11.61 5.46
C SER A 29 -5.11 -11.96 6.68
N LYS A 30 -5.18 -13.19 7.19
CA LYS A 30 -4.32 -13.67 8.28
C LYS A 30 -2.84 -13.81 7.89
N LEU A 31 -2.55 -14.16 6.64
CA LEU A 31 -1.17 -14.20 6.14
C LEU A 31 -0.56 -12.80 5.94
N LEU A 32 -1.38 -11.82 5.59
CA LEU A 32 -0.94 -10.45 5.34
C LEU A 32 -0.75 -9.66 6.64
N ALA A 33 -1.51 -9.97 7.69
CA ALA A 33 -1.41 -9.32 9.00
C ALA A 33 0.03 -9.26 9.57
N PRO A 34 0.81 -10.37 9.63
CA PRO A 34 2.19 -10.32 10.15
C PRO A 34 3.13 -9.50 9.25
N LEU A 35 2.94 -9.54 7.93
CA LEU A 35 3.72 -8.75 6.97
C LEU A 35 3.48 -7.24 7.16
N VAL A 36 2.22 -6.83 7.20
CA VAL A 36 1.81 -5.44 7.45
C VAL A 36 2.32 -4.97 8.80
N HIS A 37 2.22 -5.83 9.83
CA HIS A 37 2.72 -5.52 11.17
C HIS A 37 4.23 -5.29 11.19
N GLN A 38 5.02 -6.16 10.55
CA GLN A 38 6.47 -5.97 10.45
C GLN A 38 6.85 -4.71 9.66
N LEU A 39 6.14 -4.40 8.57
CA LEU A 39 6.38 -3.17 7.82
C LEU A 39 6.12 -1.93 8.67
N ALA A 40 5.03 -1.91 9.42
CA ALA A 40 4.70 -0.82 10.35
C ALA A 40 5.77 -0.64 11.44
N LEU A 41 6.27 -1.74 12.02
CA LEU A 41 7.35 -1.70 13.03
C LEU A 41 8.66 -1.12 12.47
N ASN A 42 8.94 -1.30 11.18
CA ASN A 42 10.11 -0.74 10.50
C ASN A 42 9.90 0.70 10.01
N GLY A 43 8.80 1.35 10.39
CA GLY A 43 8.51 2.73 10.00
C GLY A 43 7.98 2.90 8.57
N PHE A 44 7.59 1.80 7.92
CA PHE A 44 6.92 1.85 6.62
C PHE A 44 5.41 2.05 6.77
N MET A 45 4.82 2.64 5.73
CA MET A 45 3.38 2.84 5.59
C MET A 45 2.86 1.88 4.51
N PRO A 46 2.40 0.68 4.89
CA PRO A 46 1.86 -0.27 3.93
C PRO A 46 0.53 0.23 3.37
N LEU A 47 0.39 0.20 2.04
CA LEU A 47 -0.85 0.47 1.32
C LEU A 47 -1.33 -0.83 0.71
N LEU A 48 -2.47 -1.32 1.16
CA LEU A 48 -3.02 -2.58 0.72
C LEU A 48 -4.06 -2.34 -0.39
N MET A 49 -3.91 -3.04 -1.51
CA MET A 49 -4.82 -2.96 -2.65
C MET A 49 -5.29 -4.35 -3.05
N ASN A 50 -6.61 -4.49 -3.26
CA ASN A 50 -7.18 -5.70 -3.80
C ASN A 50 -7.02 -5.69 -5.33
N ALA A 51 -6.36 -6.71 -5.87
CA ALA A 51 -6.19 -6.87 -7.32
C ALA A 51 -7.48 -7.30 -8.03
N ASP A 52 -8.49 -7.73 -7.29
CA ASP A 52 -9.80 -8.07 -7.86
C ASP A 52 -10.75 -6.87 -7.86
N ASP A 53 -10.37 -5.75 -7.25
CA ASP A 53 -11.13 -4.51 -7.32
C ASP A 53 -10.57 -3.61 -8.45
N PRO A 54 -11.23 -3.59 -9.62
CA PRO A 54 -10.79 -2.75 -10.74
C PRO A 54 -10.81 -1.26 -10.42
N GLN A 55 -11.56 -0.81 -9.40
CA GLN A 55 -11.53 0.60 -8.96
C GLN A 55 -10.25 0.96 -8.20
N GLN A 56 -9.61 -0.01 -7.54
CA GLN A 56 -8.33 0.17 -6.85
C GLN A 56 -7.13 0.09 -7.80
N LEU A 57 -7.28 -0.66 -8.90
CA LEU A 57 -6.27 -0.80 -9.96
C LEU A 57 -6.38 0.26 -11.06
N ALA A 58 -7.51 0.96 -11.16
CA ALA A 58 -7.70 2.00 -12.16
C ALA A 58 -6.60 3.07 -12.01
N PRO A 59 -5.87 3.40 -13.10
CA PRO A 59 -4.94 4.51 -13.08
C PRO A 59 -5.71 5.78 -12.72
N ARG A 60 -5.52 6.32 -11.51
CA ARG A 60 -6.00 7.66 -11.17
C ARG A 60 -5.08 8.68 -11.82
N LEU A 61 -5.18 8.79 -13.14
CA LEU A 61 -4.65 9.90 -13.91
C LEU A 61 -5.58 11.10 -13.74
N ASN A 62 -5.55 11.72 -12.57
CA ASN A 62 -6.07 13.07 -12.41
C ASN A 62 -4.93 14.03 -12.77
N ASN A 63 -4.97 14.52 -14.01
CA ASN A 63 -4.37 15.77 -14.51
C ASN A 63 -2.85 15.94 -14.33
N CYS A 64 -2.11 15.71 -15.42
CA CYS A 64 -0.92 16.50 -15.74
C CYS A 64 -1.33 17.91 -16.22
#